data_AF-A0A819C2N0-F1
#
_entry.id   AF-A0A819C2N0-F1
#
_cell.length_a   1.000
_cell.length_b   1.000
_cell.length_c   1.000
_cell.angle_alpha   90.00
_cell.angle_beta   90.00
_cell.angle_gamma   90.00
#
_symmetry.space_group_name_H-M   'P 1'
#
loop_
_entity.id
_entity.type
_entity.pdbx_description
1 polymer ?
#
loop_
_entity_poly.entity_id
_entity_poly.type
_entity_poly.pdbx_seq_one_letter_code
_entity_poly.pdbx_strand_id
1 'polypeptide(L)' 'MRTALGIPARIIHDELNSVYGNEAPGLNTVERWSKLFRDGREEIEDKPRPGRPITETTTENIKQ' A
#
# COMPACT_ATOMS: atom_id res chain seq x y z
N MET A 1 -1.01 10.31 13.35
CA MET A 1 -1.05 8.87 13.06
C MET A 1 -0.48 8.07 14.23
N ARG A 2 -1.00 6.88 14.58
CA ARG A 2 -0.48 6.04 15.70
C ARG A 2 1.02 5.76 15.58
N THR A 3 1.50 5.63 14.35
CA THR A 3 2.91 5.40 13.99
C THR A 3 3.80 6.60 14.29
N ALA A 4 3.26 7.82 14.22
CA ALA A 4 3.93 9.06 14.61
C ALA A 4 4.00 9.23 16.14
N LEU A 5 3.13 8.54 16.89
CA LEU A 5 3.17 8.46 18.36
C LEU A 5 4.15 7.39 18.86
N GLY A 6 4.95 6.78 17.97
CA GLY A 6 5.91 5.74 18.34
C GLY A 6 5.29 4.36 18.62
N ILE A 7 3.99 4.18 18.36
CA ILE A 7 3.33 2.89 18.58
C ILE A 7 3.87 1.86 17.56
N PRO A 8 4.33 0.68 18.01
CA PRO A 8 4.85 -0.36 17.12
C PRO A 8 3.77 -0.90 16.17
N ALA A 9 4.16 -1.23 14.94
CA ALA A 9 3.26 -1.78 13.91
C ALA A 9 2.52 -3.04 14.38
N ARG A 10 3.17 -3.87 15.20
CA ARG A 10 2.55 -5.07 15.81
C ARG A 10 1.33 -4.73 16.67
N ILE A 11 1.41 -3.70 17.50
CA ILE A 11 0.29 -3.29 18.36
C ILE A 11 -0.88 -2.79 17.50
N ILE A 12 -0.57 -2.01 16.46
CA ILE A 12 -1.57 -1.52 15.51
C ILE A 12 -2.24 -2.70 14.78
N HIS A 13 -1.46 -3.69 14.35
CA HIS A 13 -1.98 -4.90 13.73
C HIS A 13 -2.89 -5.69 14.67
N ASP A 14 -2.48 -5.89 15.92
CA ASP A 14 -3.26 -6.65 16.90
C ASP A 14 -4.61 -5.96 17.20
N GLU A 15 -4.62 -4.63 17.26
CA GLU A 15 -5.85 -3.83 17.38
C GLU A 15 -6.74 -3.93 16.14
N LEU A 16 -6.16 -3.83 14.94
CA LEU A 16 -6.90 -4.00 13.68
C LEU A 16 -7.50 -5.40 13.59
N ASN A 17 -6.74 -6.43 13.97
CA ASN A 17 -7.19 -7.81 13.98
C ASN A 17 -8.29 -8.05 15.04
N SER A 18 -8.24 -7.37 16.17
CA SER A 18 -9.29 -7.45 17.20
C SER A 18 -10.64 -6.88 16.71
N VAL A 19 -10.64 -5.95 15.76
CA VAL A 19 -11.85 -5.29 15.25
C VAL A 19 -12.34 -5.96 13.96
N TYR A 20 -11.43 -6.24 13.03
CA TYR A 20 -11.76 -6.70 11.67
C TYR A 20 -11.48 -8.19 11.43
N GLY A 21 -10.78 -8.87 12.34
CA GLY A 21 -10.43 -10.29 12.20
C GLY A 21 -9.80 -10.61 10.86
N ASN A 22 -10.42 -11.53 10.11
CA ASN A 22 -9.93 -11.97 8.80
C ASN A 22 -9.93 -10.88 7.71
N GLU A 23 -10.68 -9.80 7.88
CA GLU A 23 -10.68 -8.66 6.97
C GLU A 23 -9.59 -7.64 7.31
N ALA A 24 -8.88 -7.83 8.42
CA ALA A 24 -7.79 -6.96 8.81
C ALA A 24 -6.62 -7.04 7.80
N PRO A 25 -5.95 -5.90 7.52
CA PRO A 25 -4.71 -5.92 6.77
C PRO A 25 -3.65 -6.77 7.49
N GLY A 26 -2.94 -7.61 6.74
CA GLY A 26 -1.85 -8.40 7.31
C GLY A 26 -0.71 -7.53 7.87
N LEU A 27 0.08 -8.10 8.79
CA LEU A 27 1.16 -7.41 9.49
C LEU A 27 2.14 -6.68 8.56
N ASN A 28 2.58 -7.32 7.47
CA ASN A 28 3.50 -6.71 6.50
C ASN A 28 2.93 -5.43 5.86
N THR A 29 1.63 -5.39 5.62
CA THR A 29 0.94 -4.19 5.09
C THR A 29 0.96 -3.07 6.13
N VAL A 30 0.66 -3.40 7.39
CA VAL A 30 0.69 -2.45 8.51
C VAL A 30 2.10 -1.91 8.74
N GLU A 31 3.14 -2.74 8.65
CA GLU A 31 4.54 -2.31 8.74
C GLU A 31 4.93 -1.35 7.61
N ARG A 32 4.56 -1.67 6.37
CA ARG A 32 4.84 -0.81 5.20
C ARG A 32 4.17 0.56 5.36
N TRP A 33 2.89 0.58 5.73
CA TRP A 33 2.17 1.81 6.03
C TRP A 33 2.83 2.56 7.19
N SER A 34 3.21 1.86 8.26
CA SER A 34 3.86 2.47 9.42
C SER A 34 5.15 3.19 9.07
N LYS A 35 5.95 2.63 8.15
CA LYS A 35 7.14 3.29 7.61
C LYS A 35 6.77 4.54 6.81
N LEU A 36 5.83 4.44 5.86
CA LEU A 36 5.41 5.60 5.04
C LEU A 36 4.93 6.78 5.89
N PHE A 37 4.12 6.50 6.92
CA PHE A 37 3.61 7.53 7.81
C PHE A 37 4.70 8.12 8.72
N ARG A 38 5.72 7.34 9.08
CA ARG A 38 6.89 7.84 9.80
C ARG A 38 7.78 8.71 8.91
N ASP A 39 7.87 8.38 7.63
CA ASP A 39 8.60 9.12 6.61
C ASP A 39 7.86 10.41 6.16
N GLY A 40 6.74 10.76 6.81
CA GLY A 40 6.00 12.00 6.58
C GLY A 40 4.96 11.94 5.45
N ARG A 41 4.64 10.76 4.92
CA ARG A 41 3.52 10.62 3.97
C ARG A 41 2.20 10.83 4.71
N GLU A 42 1.39 11.78 4.26
CA GLU A 42 0.05 12.02 4.81
C GLU A 42 -1.09 11.55 3.88
N GLU A 43 -0.78 11.28 2.62
CA GLU A 43 -1.73 10.74 1.64
C GLU A 43 -2.23 9.35 2.06
N ILE A 44 -3.55 9.22 2.16
CA ILE A 44 -4.24 7.95 2.38
C ILE A 44 -4.54 7.21 1.07
N GLU A 45 -4.63 7.95 -0.03
CA GLU A 45 -4.99 7.41 -1.35
C GLU A 45 -3.88 6.55 -1.94
N ASP A 46 -4.28 5.61 -2.81
CA ASP A 46 -3.36 4.85 -3.65
C ASP A 46 -2.68 5.78 -4.66
N LYS A 47 -1.39 5.53 -4.93
CA LYS A 47 -0.72 6.17 -6.07
C LYS A 47 -1.39 5.74 -7.38
N PRO A 48 -1.35 6.59 -8.43
CA PRO A 48 -1.84 6.21 -9.75
C PRO A 48 -1.29 4.84 -10.16
N ARG A 49 -2.20 3.90 -10.43
CA ARG A 49 -1.81 2.56 -10.89
C ARG A 49 -1.41 2.69 -12.36
N PRO A 50 -0.23 2.22 -12.77
CA PRO A 50 0.11 2.19 -14.18
C PRO A 50 -0.96 1.36 -14.89
N GLY A 51 -1.60 1.97 -15.89
CA GLY A 51 -2.55 1.25 -16.74
C GLY A 51 -1.85 0.13 -17.51
N ARG A 52 -2.64 -0.71 -18.17
CA ARG A 52 -2.08 -1.61 -19.18
C ARG A 52 -1.33 -0.74 -20.21
N PRO A 53 -0.05 -1.02 -20.51
CA PRO A 53 0.59 -0.40 -21.64
C PRO A 53 -0.24 -0.74 -22.87
N ILE A 54 -0.90 0.26 -23.45
CA ILE A 54 -1.48 0.14 -24.76
C ILE A 54 -0.28 0.16 -25.69
N THR A 55 0.34 -0.99 -25.90
CA THR A 55 1.08 -1.20 -27.13
C THR A 55 0.03 -1.23 -28.22
N GLU A 56 -0.37 -0.04 -28.71
CA GLU A 56 -0.99 0.05 -30.02
C GLU A 56 -0.08 -0.76 -30.94
N THR A 57 -0.68 -1.73 -31.63
CA THR A 57 0.00 -2.49 -32.64
C THR A 57 0.28 -1.54 -33.81
N THR A 58 1.26 -0.67 -33.66
CA THR A 58 1.77 0.14 -34.76
C THR A 58 2.40 -0.85 -35.75
N THR A 59 2.16 -0.62 -37.03
CA THR A 59 2.73 -1.41 -38.15
C THR A 59 4.26 -1.55 -38.07
N GLU A 60 4.94 -0.67 -37.33
CA GLU A 60 6.38 -0.72 -37.05
C GLU A 60 6.81 -1.89 -36.14
N ASN A 61 5.93 -2.37 -35.24
CA ASN A 61 6.21 -3.47 -34.31
C ASN A 61 5.83 -4.85 -34.86
N ILE A 62 5.12 -4.91 -35.99
CA ILE A 62 4.85 -6.14 -36.74
C ILE A 62 5.93 -6.28 -37.81
N LYS A 63 7.09 -6.87 -37.46
CA LYS A 63 8.08 -7.22 -38.48
C LYS A 63 7.54 -8.32 -39.39
N GLN A 64 7.53 -8.05 -40.70
CA GLN A 64 7.49 -9.05 -41.77
C GLN A 64 8.79 -9.86 -41.82
#